data_AF-A0A1C5W7G4-F1
#
_entry.id   AF-A0A1C5W7G4-F1
#
_cell.length_a   1.000
_cell.length_b   1.000
_cell.length_c   1.000
_cell.angle_alpha   90.00
_cell.angle_beta   90.00
_cell.angle_gamma   90.00
#
_symmetry.space_group_name_H-M   'P 1'
#
loop_
_entity.id
_entity.type
_entity.pdbx_description
1 polymer ?
#
loop_
_entity_poly.entity_id
_entity_poly.type
_entity_poly.pdbx_seq_one_letter_code
_entity_poly.pdbx_strand_id
1 'polypeptide(L)' 'MKGSSGEEELAAARGAIKKLGGEYKETRTLHLPGGDTRTLILCKKISQTPTAYPRNGGKIAKSPLK' A
#
# COMPACT_ATOMS: atom_id res chain seq x y z
N MET A 1 -9.51 14.70 -1.75
CA MET A 1 -8.23 14.40 -1.07
C MET A 1 -7.83 12.95 -1.36
N LYS A 2 -7.37 12.67 -2.59
CA LYS A 2 -6.77 11.40 -3.02
C LYS A 2 -5.56 11.79 -3.87
N GLY A 3 -4.35 11.57 -3.39
CA GLY A 3 -3.12 11.84 -4.13
C GLY A 3 -2.01 12.52 -3.33
N SER A 4 -2.33 13.41 -2.38
CA SER A 4 -1.33 14.16 -1.61
C SER A 4 -0.74 13.39 -0.42
N SER A 5 -1.43 12.38 0.10
CA SER A 5 -1.04 11.59 1.30
C SER A 5 -0.28 10.30 0.98
N GLY A 6 0.14 10.07 -0.27
CA GLY A 6 0.69 8.78 -0.69
C GLY A 6 1.94 8.34 0.07
N GLU A 7 2.81 9.29 0.45
CA GLU A 7 4.01 8.99 1.22
C GLU A 7 3.72 8.68 2.69
N GLU A 8 2.77 9.38 3.31
CA GLU A 8 2.33 9.13 4.69
C GLU A 8 1.67 7.75 4.80
N GLU A 9 0.79 7.42 3.85
CA GLU A 9 0.16 6.11 3.78
C GLU A 9 1.18 5.00 3.51
N LEU A 10 2.17 5.25 2.64
CA LEU A 10 3.27 4.31 2.42
C LEU A 10 4.07 4.07 3.70
N ALA A 11 4.43 5.13 4.43
CA ALA A 11 5.17 5.02 5.67
C ALA A 11 4.42 4.16 6.69
N ALA A 12 3.10 4.38 6.84
CA ALA A 12 2.24 3.61 7.70
C ALA A 12 2.00 2.16 7.24
N ALA A 13 2.20 1.85 5.95
CA ALA A 13 1.94 0.53 5.37
C ALA A 13 3.19 -0.35 5.17
N ARG A 14 4.41 0.16 5.43
CA ARG A 14 5.65 -0.60 5.21
C ARG A 14 5.70 -1.93 5.97
N GLY A 15 5.22 -1.95 7.22
CA GLY A 15 5.16 -3.16 8.03
C GLY A 15 4.16 -4.17 7.45
N ALA A 16 3.00 -3.69 7.02
CA ALA A 16 1.96 -4.49 6.39
C ALA A 16 2.43 -5.13 5.08
N ILE A 17 3.13 -4.37 4.23
CA ILE A 17 3.70 -4.87 2.97
C ILE A 17 4.63 -6.06 3.25
N LYS A 18 5.57 -5.89 4.20
CA LYS A 18 6.49 -6.97 4.60
C LYS A 18 5.75 -8.17 5.18
N LYS A 19 4.77 -7.94 6.05
CA LYS A 19 3.96 -8.98 6.71
C LYS A 19 3.17 -9.84 5.71
N LEU A 20 2.76 -9.24 4.60
CA LEU A 20 2.01 -9.91 3.53
C LEU A 20 2.91 -10.55 2.45
N GLY A 21 4.23 -10.57 2.66
CA GLY A 21 5.21 -11.17 1.76
C GLY A 21 5.61 -10.27 0.58
N GLY A 22 5.36 -8.97 0.70
CA GLY A 22 5.73 -7.97 -0.29
C GLY A 22 6.94 -7.13 0.13
N GLU A 23 7.47 -6.40 -0.82
CA GLU A 23 8.52 -5.40 -0.65
C GLU A 23 8.14 -4.13 -1.42
N TYR A 24 8.33 -2.96 -0.81
CA TYR A 24 8.22 -1.69 -1.51
C TYR A 24 9.35 -1.58 -2.54
N LYS A 25 9.00 -1.35 -3.81
CA LYS A 25 9.97 -1.19 -4.89
C LYS A 25 10.22 0.30 -5.20
N GLU A 26 9.17 1.04 -5.52
CA GLU A 26 9.28 2.45 -5.91
C GLU A 26 7.94 3.17 -5.82
N THR A 27 8.01 4.49 -5.74
CA THR A 27 6.86 5.40 -5.87
C THR A 27 7.03 6.19 -7.16
N ARG A 28 5.99 6.23 -7.99
CA ARG A 28 5.97 7.03 -9.22
C ARG A 28 4.85 8.06 -9.16
N THR A 29 5.24 9.32 -9.25
CA THR A 29 4.29 10.43 -9.35
C THR A 29 4.02 10.72 -10.82
N LEU A 30 2.75 10.70 -11.19
CA LEU A 30 2.27 10.94 -12.55
C LEU A 30 1.42 12.21 -12.58
N HIS A 31 1.62 13.01 -13.63
CA HIS A 31 0.77 14.16 -13.93
C HIS A 31 -0.18 13.74 -15.04
N LEU A 32 -1.48 13.75 -14.75
CA LEU A 32 -2.51 13.40 -15.72
C LEU A 32 -2.77 14.58 -16.67
N PRO A 33 -3.28 14.32 -17.89
CA PRO A 33 -3.59 15.36 -18.89
C PRO A 33 -4.65 16.41 -18.50
N GLY A 34 -5.07 16.48 -17.23
CA GLY A 34 -5.98 17.49 -16.67
C GLY A 34 -5.40 18.27 -15.48
N GLY A 35 -4.08 18.19 -15.24
CA GLY A 35 -3.39 18.87 -14.12
C GLY A 35 -3.42 18.10 -12.80
N ASP A 36 -4.16 16.99 -12.75
CA ASP A 36 -4.27 16.12 -11.60
C ASP A 36 -2.99 15.29 -11.37
N THR A 37 -2.48 15.27 -10.14
CA THR A 37 -1.36 14.39 -9.75
C THR A 37 -1.88 13.06 -9.20
N ARG A 38 -1.20 11.97 -9.55
CA ARG A 38 -1.43 10.62 -9.00
C ARG A 38 -0.13 10.00 -8.55
N THR A 39 -0.19 9.24 -7.47
CA THR A 39 0.95 8.52 -6.91
C THR A 39 0.72 7.03 -7.06
N LEU A 40 1.64 6.35 -7.75
CA LEU A 40 1.65 4.89 -7.88
C LEU A 40 2.69 4.33 -6.92
N ILE A 41 2.28 3.42 -6.04
CA ILE A 41 3.18 2.70 -5.15
C ILE A 41 3.33 1.28 -5.70
N LEU A 42 4.55 0.93 -6.11
CA LEU A 42 4.85 -0.38 -6.65
C LEU A 42 5.33 -1.31 -5.53
N CYS A 43 4.56 -2.36 -5.26
CA CYS A 43 4.91 -3.42 -4.31
C CYS A 43 5.26 -4.70 -5.08
N LYS A 44 6.48 -5.23 -4.87
CA LYS A 44 6.91 -6.51 -5.44
C LYS A 44 6.53 -7.64 -4.49
N LYS A 45 5.94 -8.72 -5.00
CA LYS A 45 5.72 -9.94 -4.22
C LYS A 45 7.03 -10.74 -4.17
N ILE A 46 7.54 -11.01 -2.96
CA ILE A 46 8.84 -11.66 -2.76
C ILE A 46 8.75 -12.99 -2.01
N SER A 47 7.64 -13.25 -1.32
CA SER A 47 7.39 -14.53 -0.64
C SER A 47 5.91 -14.85 -0.56
N GLN A 48 5.57 -16.08 -0.17
CA GLN A 48 4.18 -16.48 0.04
C GLN A 48 3.52 -15.63 1.14
N THR A 49 2.28 -15.20 0.91
CA THR A 49 1.50 -14.53 1.96
C THR A 49 1.13 -15.55 3.03
N PRO A 50 1.35 -15.27 4.33
CA PRO A 50 0.97 -16.20 5.40
C PRO A 50 -0.52 -16.56 5.32
N THR A 51 -0.85 -17.82 5.59
CA THR A 51 -2.23 -18.37 5.51
C THR A 51 -3.23 -17.69 6.44
N ALA A 52 -2.75 -16.96 7.45
CA ALA A 52 -3.57 -16.12 8.32
C ALA A 52 -4.18 -14.88 7.63
N TYR A 53 -3.85 -14.63 6.36
CA TYR A 53 -4.37 -13.52 5.57
C TYR A 53 -5.05 -14.00 4.28
N PRO A 54 -6.10 -13.31 3.81
CA PRO A 54 -6.69 -12.11 4.41
C PRO A 54 -7.46 -12.41 5.71
N ARG A 55 -7.52 -11.42 6.61
CA ARG A 55 -8.39 -11.48 7.81
C ARG A 55 -9.85 -11.24 7.40
N ASN A 56 -10.80 -11.54 8.27
CA ASN A 56 -12.22 -11.16 8.06
C ASN A 56 -12.34 -9.66 7.72
N GLY A 57 -13.21 -9.33 6.76
CA GLY A 57 -13.34 -7.97 6.20
C GLY A 57 -13.54 -6.88 7.27
N GLY A 58 -14.37 -7.14 8.28
CA GLY A 58 -14.57 -6.20 9.39
C GLY A 58 -13.28 -5.89 10.17
N LYS A 59 -12.37 -6.86 10.32
CA LYS A 59 -11.07 -6.69 11.00
C LYS A 59 -10.05 -5.97 10.12
N ILE A 60 -10.14 -6.11 8.80
CA ILE A 60 -9.33 -5.32 7.85
C ILE A 60 -9.65 -3.84 7.99
N ALA A 61 -10.95 -3.49 8.00
CA ALA A 61 -11.40 -2.10 8.09
C ALA A 61 -11.19 -1.49 9.49
N LYS A 62 -11.57 -2.19 10.56
CA LYS A 62 -11.51 -1.65 11.94
C LYS A 62 -10.12 -1.69 12.58
N SER A 63 -9.25 -2.58 12.10
CA SER A 63 -7.91 -2.76 12.68
C SER A 63 -6.91 -3.05 11.57
N PRO A 64 -6.63 -2.08 10.68
CA PRO A 64 -5.72 -2.25 9.56
C PRO A 64 -4.33 -2.69 10.03
N LEU A 65 -3.61 -3.36 9.14
CA LEU A 65 -2.21 -3.68 9.39
C LEU A 65 -1.40 -2.39 9.22
N LYS A 66 -0.35 -2.26 10.02
CA LYS A 66 0.68 -1.23 9.90
C LYS A 66 1.97 -1.91 9.43
#